data_AF-A0A3A4WYB1-F1
#
_entry.id   AF-A0A3A4WYB1-F1
#
_cell.length_a   1.000
_cell.length_b   1.000
_cell.length_c   1.000
_cell.angle_alpha   90.00
_cell.angle_beta   90.00
_cell.angle_gamma   90.00
#
_symmetry.space_group_name_H-M   'P 1'
#
loop_
_entity.id
_entity.type
_entity.pdbx_description
1 polymer ?
#
loop_
_entity_poly.entity_id
_entity_poly.type
_entity_poly.pdbx_seq_one_letter_code
_entity_poly.pdbx_strand_id
1 'polypeptide(L)'
;MMRTEFLTDDSERSLAPFFSPPLLSATATGLYIVGCVLLLFWPRQELFRFIGTNSEPLLFFQVFSTAALVQAYLNLRCGRGEMVKQDDLPYFRKEVSTHETERNFLRYGLKGFLLHTIFLILPFLPLLLVASSISGVSAAVFAEAVSVLWITSLLCRVFGFFVYLLWGRLSYAGYLTVRVFGILLLFATAAYSAALNPLLLLYHMNKGVQNPLQDSYRIYVAAAACAILLLTVIDNVLVSKNVRTEKTE
;
A
#
# COMPACT_ATOMS: atom_id res chain seq x y z
N MET A 1 19.49 16.06 -13.36
CA MET A 1 19.44 14.62 -13.69
C MET A 1 19.15 13.86 -12.40
N MET A 2 18.01 13.17 -12.30
CA MET A 2 17.62 12.45 -11.08
C MET A 2 18.46 11.16 -11.01
N ARG A 3 19.35 11.01 -10.02
CA ARG A 3 20.08 9.76 -9.83
C ARG A 3 19.09 8.70 -9.36
N THR A 4 18.76 7.74 -10.21
CA THR A 4 17.85 6.61 -9.92
C THR A 4 18.54 5.48 -9.17
N GLU A 5 19.84 5.61 -8.89
CA GLU A 5 20.68 4.63 -8.20
C GLU A 5 20.05 4.14 -6.88
N PHE A 6 19.34 5.00 -6.14
CA PHE A 6 18.68 4.62 -4.88
C PHE A 6 17.51 3.61 -5.04
N LEU A 7 16.92 3.49 -6.24
CA LEU A 7 15.80 2.57 -6.49
C LEU A 7 16.27 1.12 -6.60
N THR A 8 17.51 0.92 -7.07
CA THR A 8 18.11 -0.39 -7.33
C THR A 8 19.23 -0.73 -6.35
N ASP A 9 19.64 0.22 -5.51
CA ASP A 9 20.64 0.00 -4.48
C ASP A 9 20.10 -0.94 -3.41
N ASP A 10 20.59 -2.19 -3.40
CA ASP A 10 20.24 -3.21 -2.39
C ASP A 10 21.03 -3.02 -1.08
N SER A 11 21.69 -1.88 -0.90
CA SER A 11 22.33 -1.51 0.36
C SER A 11 21.34 -1.06 1.43
N GLU A 12 21.81 -1.01 2.68
CA GLU A 12 21.02 -0.53 3.82
C GLU A 12 20.62 0.93 3.79
N ARG A 13 21.20 1.68 2.85
CA ARG A 13 20.89 3.08 2.60
C ARG A 13 19.61 3.27 1.81
N SER A 14 19.08 2.23 1.17
CA SER A 14 17.76 2.29 0.54
C SER A 14 16.72 1.74 1.49
N LEU A 15 15.63 2.48 1.67
CA LEU A 15 14.58 2.11 2.60
C LEU A 15 13.69 0.97 2.06
N ALA A 16 13.53 0.87 0.73
CA ALA A 16 13.02 -0.33 0.08
C ALA A 16 13.56 -0.41 -1.36
N PRO A 17 14.63 -1.21 -1.60
CA PRO A 17 15.11 -1.48 -2.94
C PRO A 17 14.04 -2.25 -3.74
N PHE A 18 13.83 -1.90 -5.00
CA PHE A 18 12.75 -2.51 -5.83
C PHE A 18 12.91 -4.03 -5.98
N PHE A 19 14.15 -4.50 -6.01
CA PHE A 19 14.49 -5.89 -6.28
C PHE A 19 15.15 -6.58 -5.09
N SER A 20 14.95 -6.06 -3.86
CA SER A 20 15.50 -6.74 -2.69
C SER A 20 14.87 -8.15 -2.55
N PRO A 21 15.64 -9.19 -2.23
CA PRO A 21 15.09 -10.54 -2.05
C PRO A 21 13.93 -10.62 -1.03
N PRO A 22 13.97 -9.91 0.13
CA PRO A 22 12.85 -9.88 1.06
C PRO A 22 11.58 -9.28 0.46
N LEU A 23 11.70 -8.20 -0.31
CA LEU A 23 10.56 -7.55 -0.95
C LEU A 23 9.95 -8.42 -2.03
N LEU A 24 10.78 -9.00 -2.90
CA LEU A 24 10.31 -9.89 -3.97
C LEU A 24 9.64 -11.13 -3.39
N SER A 25 10.21 -11.73 -2.34
CA SER A 25 9.61 -12.87 -1.64
C SER A 25 8.26 -12.51 -1.00
N ALA A 26 8.17 -11.35 -0.34
CA ALA A 26 6.92 -10.89 0.27
C ALA A 26 5.85 -10.56 -0.79
N THR A 27 6.27 -9.97 -1.92
CA THR A 27 5.38 -9.68 -3.06
C THR A 27 4.86 -10.97 -3.70
N ALA A 28 5.74 -11.95 -3.94
CA ALA A 28 5.36 -13.27 -4.45
C ALA A 28 4.40 -14.00 -3.50
N THR A 29 4.66 -13.93 -2.19
CA THR A 29 3.74 -14.46 -1.16
C THR A 29 2.38 -13.78 -1.22
N GLY A 30 2.36 -12.45 -1.38
CA GLY A 30 1.13 -11.69 -1.57
C GLY A 30 0.34 -12.11 -2.82
N LEU A 31 1.03 -12.30 -3.95
CA LEU A 31 0.42 -12.80 -5.19
C LEU A 31 -0.17 -14.20 -5.00
N TYR A 32 0.55 -15.08 -4.30
CA TYR A 32 0.07 -16.42 -3.98
C TYR A 32 -1.22 -16.37 -3.15
N ILE A 33 -1.26 -15.54 -2.09
CA ILE A 33 -2.46 -15.37 -1.26
C ILE A 33 -3.65 -14.89 -2.10
N VAL A 34 -3.46 -13.85 -2.91
CA VAL A 34 -4.53 -13.30 -3.76
C VAL A 34 -4.97 -14.33 -4.82
N GLY A 35 -4.03 -15.06 -5.41
CA GLY A 35 -4.32 -16.16 -6.35
C GLY A 35 -5.12 -17.29 -5.71
N CYS A 36 -4.76 -17.71 -4.49
CA CYS A 36 -5.52 -18.71 -3.74
C CYS A 36 -6.96 -18.24 -3.45
N VAL A 37 -7.16 -16.98 -3.06
CA VAL A 37 -8.50 -16.41 -2.86
C VAL A 37 -9.29 -16.42 -4.17
N LEU A 38 -8.67 -16.01 -5.28
CA LEU A 38 -9.31 -16.04 -6.59
C LEU A 38 -9.76 -17.46 -6.99
N LEU A 39 -8.93 -18.48 -6.73
CA LEU A 39 -9.27 -19.87 -7.00
C LEU A 39 -10.33 -20.42 -6.03
N LEU A 40 -10.29 -20.03 -4.75
CA LEU A 40 -11.24 -20.48 -3.74
C LEU A 40 -12.66 -19.98 -4.03
N PHE A 41 -12.78 -18.73 -4.49
CA PHE A 41 -14.04 -18.11 -4.86
C PHE A 41 -14.37 -18.25 -6.35
N TRP A 42 -13.63 -19.10 -7.07
CA TRP A 42 -13.85 -19.34 -8.49
C TRP A 42 -15.26 -19.90 -8.75
N PRO A 43 -15.98 -19.40 -9.76
CA PRO A 43 -17.31 -19.92 -10.07
C PRO A 43 -17.24 -21.40 -10.46
N ARG A 44 -18.00 -22.25 -9.77
CA ARG A 44 -18.09 -23.69 -10.06
C ARG A 44 -19.03 -24.02 -11.23
N GLN A 45 -19.74 -23.02 -11.75
CA GLN A 45 -20.64 -23.16 -12.90
C GLN A 45 -19.90 -22.81 -14.20
N GLU A 46 -20.46 -23.20 -15.35
CA GLU A 46 -19.92 -22.84 -16.65
C GLU A 46 -19.76 -21.32 -16.79
N LEU A 47 -18.54 -20.88 -17.15
CA LEU A 47 -18.15 -19.47 -17.12
C LEU A 47 -19.08 -18.58 -17.95
N PHE A 48 -19.47 -19.02 -19.15
CA PHE A 48 -20.36 -18.26 -20.02
C PHE A 48 -21.77 -18.10 -19.43
N ARG A 49 -22.28 -19.15 -18.79
CA ARG A 49 -23.58 -19.13 -18.11
C ARG A 49 -23.54 -18.26 -16.85
N PHE A 50 -22.41 -18.27 -16.16
CA PHE A 50 -22.17 -17.47 -14.97
C PHE A 50 -22.09 -15.97 -15.28
N ILE A 51 -21.31 -15.59 -16.30
CA ILE A 51 -21.24 -14.21 -16.77
C ILE A 51 -22.62 -13.74 -17.26
N GLY A 52 -23.37 -14.60 -17.96
CA GLY A 52 -24.70 -14.28 -18.47
C GLY A 52 -25.79 -14.15 -17.41
N THR A 53 -25.59 -14.63 -16.18
CA THR A 53 -26.61 -14.61 -15.12
C THR A 53 -26.51 -13.42 -14.18
N ASN A 54 -25.46 -12.59 -14.26
CA ASN A 54 -25.27 -11.37 -13.45
C ASN A 54 -25.44 -11.57 -11.93
N SER A 55 -25.32 -12.79 -11.41
CA SER A 55 -25.40 -13.06 -9.98
C SER A 55 -24.14 -12.51 -9.31
N GLU A 56 -24.24 -11.35 -8.66
CA GLU A 56 -23.14 -10.61 -8.01
C GLU A 56 -22.10 -11.52 -7.36
N PRO A 57 -20.99 -11.82 -8.05
CA PRO A 57 -20.00 -12.68 -7.47
C PRO A 57 -19.24 -11.89 -6.42
N LEU A 58 -19.23 -12.42 -5.19
CA LEU A 58 -18.33 -11.96 -4.14
C LEU A 58 -16.85 -12.04 -4.57
N LEU A 59 -16.53 -12.69 -5.69
CA LEU A 59 -15.17 -12.82 -6.24
C LEU A 59 -14.46 -11.48 -6.37
N PHE A 60 -15.09 -10.45 -6.97
CA PHE A 60 -14.47 -9.13 -7.08
C PHE A 60 -14.15 -8.56 -5.70
N PHE A 61 -15.13 -8.50 -4.80
CA PHE A 61 -14.93 -7.98 -3.45
C PHE A 61 -13.84 -8.73 -2.68
N GLN A 62 -13.85 -10.07 -2.70
CA GLN A 62 -12.90 -10.90 -1.96
C GLN A 62 -11.47 -10.73 -2.48
N VAL A 63 -11.29 -10.72 -3.80
CA VAL A 63 -9.96 -10.58 -4.42
C VAL A 63 -9.42 -9.17 -4.21
N PHE A 64 -10.22 -8.13 -4.44
CA PHE A 64 -9.78 -6.74 -4.24
C PHE A 64 -9.52 -6.42 -2.77
N SER A 65 -10.35 -6.91 -1.85
CA SER A 65 -10.12 -6.72 -0.41
C SER A 65 -8.86 -7.42 0.05
N THR A 66 -8.63 -8.66 -0.39
CA THR A 66 -7.38 -9.39 -0.09
C THR A 66 -6.17 -8.65 -0.63
N ALA A 67 -6.24 -8.15 -1.87
CA ALA A 67 -5.18 -7.33 -2.44
C ALA A 67 -4.96 -6.04 -1.63
N ALA A 68 -6.02 -5.37 -1.16
CA ALA A 68 -5.92 -4.18 -0.31
C ALA A 68 -5.20 -4.47 1.01
N LEU A 69 -5.55 -5.58 1.68
CA LEU A 69 -4.90 -6.01 2.92
C LEU A 69 -3.39 -6.27 2.70
N VAL A 70 -3.07 -7.05 1.67
CA VAL A 70 -1.68 -7.40 1.32
C VAL A 70 -0.88 -6.15 0.96
N GLN A 71 -1.42 -5.28 0.10
CA GLN A 71 -0.73 -4.07 -0.35
C GLN A 71 -0.55 -3.06 0.78
N ALA A 72 -1.56 -2.84 1.62
CA ALA A 72 -1.44 -1.99 2.79
C ALA A 72 -0.32 -2.49 3.73
N TYR A 73 -0.30 -3.79 4.01
CA TYR A 73 0.74 -4.41 4.85
C TYR A 73 2.14 -4.27 4.24
N LEU A 74 2.31 -4.61 2.97
CA LEU A 74 3.59 -4.50 2.28
C LEU A 74 4.09 -3.05 2.29
N ASN A 75 3.23 -2.08 1.95
CA ASN A 75 3.63 -0.68 1.88
C ASN A 75 3.92 -0.09 3.26
N LEU A 76 3.20 -0.47 4.31
CA LEU A 76 3.51 -0.12 5.69
C LEU A 76 4.91 -0.60 6.10
N ARG A 77 5.22 -1.87 5.83
CA ARG A 77 6.54 -2.46 6.10
C ARG A 77 7.64 -1.80 5.29
N CYS A 78 7.37 -1.54 4.01
CA CYS A 78 8.35 -0.90 3.15
C CYS A 78 8.62 0.53 3.61
N GLY A 79 7.58 1.33 3.93
CA GLY A 79 7.74 2.69 4.45
C GLY A 79 8.53 2.74 5.74
N ARG A 80 8.43 1.70 6.56
CA ARG A 80 9.18 1.56 7.81
C ARG A 80 10.63 1.07 7.64
N GLY A 81 11.02 0.64 6.44
CA GLY A 81 12.35 0.07 6.18
C GLY A 81 12.52 -1.38 6.64
N GLU A 82 11.43 -2.15 6.78
CA GLU A 82 11.48 -3.56 7.20
C GLU A 82 11.82 -4.53 6.05
N MET A 83 11.90 -4.05 4.80
CA MET A 83 12.12 -4.86 3.60
C MET A 83 13.55 -4.74 3.03
N VAL A 84 14.44 -4.13 3.81
CA VAL A 84 15.87 -4.05 3.52
C VAL A 84 16.52 -5.38 3.92
N LYS A 85 17.49 -5.85 3.13
CA LYS A 85 18.30 -7.00 3.50
C LYS A 85 19.05 -6.67 4.80
N GLN A 86 18.78 -7.43 5.85
CA GLN A 86 19.52 -7.32 7.11
C GLN A 86 20.60 -8.40 7.12
N ASP A 87 21.84 -8.02 7.39
CA ASP A 87 22.89 -8.99 7.72
C ASP A 87 22.55 -9.64 9.08
N ASP A 88 22.99 -10.89 9.29
CA ASP A 88 22.50 -11.84 10.31
C ASP A 88 22.65 -11.44 11.80
N LEU A 89 23.14 -10.23 12.12
CA LEU A 89 23.43 -9.79 13.50
C LEU A 89 22.72 -8.47 13.87
N PRO A 90 21.46 -8.51 14.35
CA PRO A 90 20.64 -7.33 14.60
C PRO A 90 20.98 -6.54 15.88
N TYR A 91 21.69 -7.15 16.84
CA TYR A 91 21.83 -6.58 18.20
C TYR A 91 22.91 -5.49 18.36
N PHE A 92 23.82 -5.32 17.39
CA PHE A 92 24.96 -4.40 17.52
C PHE A 92 25.04 -3.34 16.42
N ARG A 93 23.99 -3.17 15.61
CA ARG A 93 24.06 -2.26 14.46
C ARG A 93 23.65 -0.85 14.81
N LYS A 94 24.57 0.10 14.60
CA LYS A 94 24.22 1.53 14.53
C LYS A 94 23.34 1.73 13.30
N GLU A 95 22.21 2.41 13.49
CA GLU A 95 21.29 2.70 12.39
C GLU A 95 22.01 3.55 11.33
N VAL A 96 21.97 3.08 10.08
CA VAL A 96 22.55 3.79 8.94
C VAL A 96 21.47 4.69 8.35
N SER A 97 21.81 5.97 8.14
CA SER A 97 20.97 6.93 7.44
C SER A 97 20.57 6.41 6.06
N THR A 98 19.30 6.58 5.69
CA THR A 98 18.80 6.21 4.37
C THR A 98 18.82 7.39 3.41
N HIS A 99 18.82 7.13 2.11
CA HIS A 99 18.73 8.17 1.10
C HIS A 99 17.48 9.04 1.25
N GLU A 100 16.39 8.46 1.75
CA GLU A 100 15.14 9.15 2.06
C GLU A 100 15.24 10.07 3.28
N THR A 101 16.17 9.82 4.20
CA THR A 101 16.43 10.70 5.37
C THR A 101 17.49 11.76 5.09
N GLU A 102 18.40 11.52 4.15
CA GLU A 102 19.50 12.43 3.82
C GLU A 102 19.11 13.51 2.80
N ARG A 103 18.09 13.23 1.97
CA ARG A 103 17.68 14.08 0.85
C ARG A 103 16.30 14.68 1.09
N ASN A 104 16.01 15.79 0.42
CA ASN A 104 14.70 16.43 0.50
C ASN A 104 13.59 15.46 0.08
N PHE A 105 12.66 15.18 1.01
CA PHE A 105 11.60 14.19 0.83
C PHE A 105 10.67 14.54 -0.34
N LEU A 106 10.24 15.79 -0.48
CA LEU A 106 9.35 16.22 -1.57
C LEU A 106 9.95 16.01 -2.96
N ARG A 107 11.24 16.34 -3.13
CA ARG A 107 11.92 16.25 -4.43
C ARG A 107 12.32 14.83 -4.81
N TYR A 108 12.68 14.00 -3.81
CA TYR A 108 13.25 12.68 -4.03
C TYR A 108 12.38 11.56 -3.44
N GLY A 109 12.17 11.55 -2.12
CA GLY A 109 11.47 10.47 -1.41
C GLY A 109 10.04 10.23 -1.92
N LEU A 110 9.23 11.28 -2.06
CA LEU A 110 7.84 11.17 -2.52
C LEU A 110 7.74 10.54 -3.92
N LYS A 111 8.61 10.94 -4.86
CA LYS A 111 8.64 10.36 -6.21
C LYS A 111 9.01 8.88 -6.18
N GLY A 112 9.99 8.52 -5.33
CA GLY A 112 10.34 7.12 -5.10
C GLY A 112 9.17 6.32 -4.54
N PHE A 113 8.45 6.87 -3.56
CA PHE A 113 7.30 6.21 -2.94
C PHE A 113 6.15 6.02 -3.93
N LEU A 114 5.85 7.03 -4.75
CA LEU A 114 4.84 6.94 -5.81
C LEU A 114 5.17 5.81 -6.78
N LEU A 115 6.40 5.79 -7.32
CA LEU A 115 6.84 4.79 -8.28
C LEU A 115 6.85 3.38 -7.66
N HIS A 116 7.34 3.26 -6.43
CA HIS A 116 7.43 1.98 -5.73
C HIS A 116 6.04 1.43 -5.38
N THR A 117 5.07 2.29 -5.06
CA THR A 117 3.69 1.87 -4.80
C THR A 117 3.07 1.31 -6.07
N ILE A 118 3.28 1.96 -7.23
CA ILE A 118 2.83 1.45 -8.54
C ILE A 118 3.50 0.11 -8.86
N PHE A 119 4.82 0.02 -8.65
CA PHE A 119 5.60 -1.20 -8.86
C PHE A 119 5.07 -2.38 -8.05
N LEU A 120 4.67 -2.18 -6.79
CA LEU A 120 4.12 -3.25 -5.96
C LEU A 120 2.71 -3.70 -6.38
N ILE A 121 1.92 -2.80 -6.97
CA ILE A 121 0.56 -3.11 -7.42
C ILE A 121 0.57 -3.81 -8.79
N LEU A 122 1.52 -3.45 -9.66
CA LEU A 122 1.59 -3.93 -11.04
C LEU A 122 1.48 -5.47 -11.17
N PRO A 123 2.18 -6.29 -10.36
CA PRO A 123 2.08 -7.75 -10.45
C PRO A 123 0.70 -8.31 -10.11
N PHE A 124 -0.12 -7.57 -9.35
CA PHE A 124 -1.46 -7.99 -8.93
C PHE A 124 -2.51 -7.69 -9.99
N LEU A 125 -2.25 -6.74 -10.91
CA LEU A 125 -3.22 -6.32 -11.93
C LEU A 125 -3.81 -7.46 -12.77
N PRO A 126 -3.05 -8.47 -13.22
CA PRO A 126 -3.63 -9.59 -13.96
C PRO A 126 -4.71 -10.34 -13.16
N LEU A 127 -4.46 -10.60 -11.87
CA LEU A 127 -5.43 -11.27 -10.99
C LEU A 127 -6.66 -10.40 -10.74
N LEU A 128 -6.45 -9.10 -10.51
CA LEU A 128 -7.54 -8.13 -10.33
C LEU A 128 -8.40 -7.99 -11.59
N LEU A 129 -7.77 -7.99 -12.76
CA LEU A 129 -8.45 -7.91 -14.05
C LEU A 129 -9.31 -9.15 -14.31
N VAL A 130 -8.78 -10.34 -14.01
CA VAL A 130 -9.55 -11.60 -14.11
C VAL A 130 -10.75 -11.57 -13.17
N ALA A 131 -10.55 -11.21 -11.89
CA ALA A 131 -11.65 -11.10 -10.93
C ALA A 131 -12.74 -10.12 -11.37
N SER A 132 -12.33 -8.93 -11.84
CA SER A 132 -13.23 -7.91 -12.38
C SER A 132 -14.01 -8.40 -13.59
N SER A 133 -13.32 -9.03 -14.55
CA SER A 133 -13.91 -9.48 -15.81
C SER A 133 -14.93 -10.60 -15.61
N ILE A 134 -14.61 -11.58 -14.75
CA ILE A 134 -15.54 -12.66 -14.37
C ILE A 134 -16.74 -12.10 -13.61
N SER A 135 -16.54 -11.02 -12.86
CA SER A 135 -17.58 -10.38 -12.08
C SER A 135 -18.46 -9.42 -12.88
N GLY A 136 -18.22 -9.26 -14.18
CA GLY A 136 -18.97 -8.34 -15.03
C GLY A 136 -18.82 -6.87 -14.62
N VAL A 137 -17.74 -6.52 -13.90
CA VAL A 137 -17.51 -5.17 -13.39
C VAL A 137 -17.09 -4.26 -14.54
N SER A 138 -17.68 -3.06 -14.60
CA SER A 138 -17.36 -2.10 -15.65
C SER A 138 -15.91 -1.59 -15.53
N ALA A 139 -15.33 -1.16 -16.65
CA ALA A 139 -13.97 -0.61 -16.67
C ALA A 139 -13.82 0.62 -15.75
N ALA A 140 -14.88 1.41 -15.58
CA ALA A 140 -14.88 2.57 -14.69
C ALA A 140 -14.76 2.14 -13.22
N VAL A 141 -15.56 1.17 -12.77
CA VAL A 141 -15.51 0.65 -11.39
C VAL A 141 -14.18 -0.07 -11.13
N PHE A 142 -13.65 -0.78 -12.13
CA PHE A 142 -12.30 -1.36 -12.04
C PHE A 142 -11.23 -0.28 -11.80
N ALA A 143 -11.26 0.81 -12.57
CA ALA A 143 -10.32 1.91 -12.41
C ALA A 143 -10.43 2.60 -11.04
N GLU A 144 -11.65 2.80 -10.53
CA GLU A 144 -11.89 3.33 -9.19
C GLU A 144 -11.38 2.37 -8.09
N ALA A 145 -11.58 1.07 -8.24
CA ALA A 145 -11.09 0.09 -7.27
C ALA A 145 -9.55 0.02 -7.25
N VAL A 146 -8.90 0.10 -8.41
CA VAL A 146 -7.44 0.19 -8.52
C VAL A 146 -6.91 1.50 -7.94
N SER A 147 -7.61 2.62 -8.12
CA SER A 147 -7.21 3.90 -7.52
C SER A 147 -7.34 3.89 -6.00
N VAL A 148 -8.38 3.26 -5.45
CA VAL A 148 -8.52 3.03 -4.00
C VAL A 148 -7.34 2.21 -3.47
N LEU A 149 -6.99 1.10 -4.14
CA LEU A 149 -5.82 0.30 -3.78
C LEU A 149 -4.54 1.14 -3.78
N TRP A 150 -4.31 1.92 -4.82
CA TRP A 150 -3.12 2.75 -4.97
C TRP A 150 -3.02 3.84 -3.90
N ILE A 151 -4.10 4.59 -3.67
CA ILE A 151 -4.14 5.66 -2.67
C ILE A 151 -4.00 5.09 -1.25
N THR A 152 -4.69 3.99 -0.94
CA THR A 152 -4.54 3.29 0.37
C THR A 152 -3.10 2.88 0.59
N SER A 153 -2.47 2.30 -0.44
CA SER A 153 -1.09 1.81 -0.39
C SER A 153 -0.10 2.95 -0.22
N LEU A 154 -0.30 4.07 -0.91
CA LEU A 154 0.55 5.25 -0.78
C LEU A 154 0.40 5.88 0.61
N LEU A 155 -0.82 6.01 1.13
CA LEU A 155 -1.07 6.47 2.50
C LEU A 155 -0.33 5.59 3.52
N CYS A 156 -0.42 4.27 3.36
CA CYS A 156 0.29 3.30 4.18
C CYS A 156 1.82 3.45 4.08
N ARG A 157 2.35 3.68 2.88
CA ARG A 157 3.78 3.89 2.64
C ARG A 157 4.30 5.15 3.32
N VAL A 158 3.61 6.27 3.15
CA VAL A 158 3.98 7.56 3.75
C VAL A 158 3.86 7.48 5.28
N PHE A 159 2.77 6.89 5.80
CA PHE A 159 2.62 6.70 7.24
C PHE A 159 3.71 5.78 7.83
N GLY A 160 4.07 4.69 7.15
CA GLY A 160 5.18 3.84 7.57
C GLY A 160 6.51 4.61 7.68
N PHE A 161 6.75 5.53 6.74
CA PHE A 161 7.93 6.39 6.75
C PHE A 161 7.91 7.43 7.87
N PHE A 162 6.75 8.06 8.11
CA PHE A 162 6.54 8.92 9.28
C PHE A 162 6.92 8.21 10.59
N VAL A 163 6.44 6.97 10.79
CA VAL A 163 6.80 6.17 11.97
C VAL A 163 8.31 5.91 12.03
N TYR A 164 8.92 5.58 10.89
CA TYR A 164 10.37 5.38 10.81
C TYR A 164 11.15 6.65 11.20
N LEU A 165 10.71 7.84 10.78
CA LEU A 165 11.36 9.09 11.18
C LEU A 165 11.24 9.39 12.68
N LEU A 166 10.15 8.97 13.33
CA LEU A 166 9.92 9.23 14.75
C LEU A 166 10.65 8.24 15.66
N TRP A 167 10.69 6.97 15.29
CA TRP A 167 11.12 5.90 16.18
C TRP A 167 12.32 5.09 15.65
N GLY A 168 12.74 5.31 14.41
CA GLY A 168 13.76 4.50 13.75
C GLY A 168 13.26 3.12 13.31
N ARG A 169 14.10 2.42 12.55
CA ARG A 169 13.82 1.11 11.91
C ARG A 169 13.64 -0.01 12.94
N LEU A 170 14.48 -0.02 13.97
CA LEU A 170 14.57 -1.12 14.93
C LEU A 170 13.63 -0.99 16.14
N SER A 171 12.92 0.14 16.26
CA SER A 171 12.06 0.37 17.43
C SER A 171 10.83 -0.53 17.45
N TYR A 172 10.65 -1.24 18.57
CA TYR A 172 9.46 -2.05 18.83
C TYR A 172 8.18 -1.20 18.88
N ALA A 173 8.25 -0.01 19.46
CA ALA A 173 7.10 0.90 19.53
C ALA A 173 6.62 1.28 18.12
N GLY A 174 7.55 1.64 17.23
CA GLY A 174 7.18 1.93 15.85
C GLY A 174 6.61 0.71 15.12
N TYR A 175 7.07 -0.51 15.43
CA TYR A 175 6.57 -1.75 14.80
C TYR A 175 5.09 -1.90 15.14
N LEU A 176 4.77 -1.80 16.43
CA LEU A 176 3.40 -1.90 16.92
C LEU A 176 2.52 -0.79 16.34
N THR A 177 3.00 0.47 16.30
CA THR A 177 2.26 1.61 15.74
C THR A 177 1.81 1.35 14.30
N VAL A 178 2.70 0.84 13.45
CA VAL A 178 2.39 0.55 12.04
C VAL A 178 1.33 -0.56 11.91
N ARG A 179 1.40 -1.59 12.75
CA ARG A 179 0.41 -2.68 12.75
C ARG A 179 -0.96 -2.21 13.25
N VAL A 180 -0.99 -1.45 14.33
CA VAL A 180 -2.22 -0.86 14.88
C VAL A 180 -2.86 0.08 13.85
N PHE A 181 -2.07 0.94 13.20
CA PHE A 181 -2.57 1.82 12.15
C PHE A 181 -3.24 1.05 11.01
N GLY A 182 -2.59 -0.02 10.50
CA GLY A 182 -3.18 -0.86 9.46
C GLY A 182 -4.53 -1.47 9.88
N ILE A 183 -4.61 -2.00 11.10
CA ILE A 183 -5.85 -2.56 11.65
C ILE A 183 -6.94 -1.48 11.77
N LEU A 184 -6.59 -0.31 12.29
CA LEU A 184 -7.53 0.79 12.43
C LEU A 184 -8.05 1.27 11.07
N LEU A 185 -7.15 1.47 10.10
CA LEU A 185 -7.48 1.94 8.76
C LEU A 185 -8.38 0.96 8.00
N LEU A 186 -8.15 -0.34 8.14
CA LEU A 186 -8.84 -1.37 7.35
C LEU A 186 -10.10 -1.92 8.03
N PHE A 187 -10.15 -1.95 9.36
CA PHE A 187 -11.26 -2.55 10.11
C PHE A 187 -11.99 -1.56 11.01
N ALA A 188 -11.28 -0.75 11.80
CA ALA A 188 -11.96 0.14 12.74
C ALA A 188 -12.71 1.28 12.05
N THR A 189 -12.18 1.81 10.95
CA THR A 189 -12.88 2.82 10.12
C THR A 189 -14.25 2.34 9.64
N ALA A 190 -14.48 1.04 9.50
CA ALA A 190 -15.80 0.50 9.13
C ALA A 190 -16.89 0.83 10.15
N ALA A 191 -16.54 0.93 11.44
CA ALA A 191 -17.48 1.21 12.51
C ALA A 191 -17.78 2.71 12.65
N TYR A 192 -16.84 3.58 12.29
CA TYR A 192 -16.92 5.03 12.54
C TYR A 192 -17.26 5.86 11.30
N SER A 193 -16.80 5.43 10.11
CA SER A 193 -17.07 6.11 8.86
C SER A 193 -16.90 5.17 7.67
N ALA A 194 -18.02 4.63 7.19
CA ALA A 194 -18.04 3.71 6.05
C ALA A 194 -17.40 4.32 4.79
N ALA A 195 -17.54 5.64 4.60
CA ALA A 195 -16.94 6.36 3.48
C ALA A 195 -15.40 6.45 3.56
N LEU A 196 -14.81 6.25 4.75
CA LEU A 196 -13.35 6.26 4.93
C LEU A 196 -12.74 4.86 4.97
N ASN A 197 -13.56 3.80 4.93
CA ASN A 197 -13.07 2.43 4.95
C ASN A 197 -12.88 1.90 3.52
N PRO A 198 -11.65 1.58 3.09
CA PRO A 198 -11.39 1.14 1.73
C PRO A 198 -12.02 -0.22 1.41
N LEU A 199 -12.19 -1.11 2.39
CA LEU A 199 -12.81 -2.42 2.18
C LEU A 199 -14.32 -2.30 1.96
N LEU A 200 -15.00 -1.48 2.77
CA LEU A 200 -16.42 -1.20 2.57
C LEU A 200 -16.66 -0.49 1.24
N LEU A 201 -15.77 0.41 0.83
CA LEU A 201 -15.87 1.06 -0.46
C LEU A 201 -15.80 0.03 -1.61
N LEU A 202 -14.86 -0.92 -1.55
CA LEU A 202 -14.76 -2.03 -2.50
C LEU A 202 -16.01 -2.95 -2.47
N TYR A 203 -16.56 -3.19 -1.28
CA TYR A 203 -17.81 -3.94 -1.13
C TYR A 203 -18.98 -3.23 -1.81
N HIS A 204 -19.10 -1.92 -1.64
CA HIS A 204 -20.16 -1.13 -2.26
C HIS A 204 -20.01 -1.05 -3.78
N MET A 205 -18.78 -0.97 -4.29
CA MET A 205 -18.47 -1.09 -5.71
C MET A 205 -18.92 -2.44 -6.29
N ASN A 206 -18.75 -3.55 -5.54
CA ASN A 206 -19.21 -4.88 -5.94
C ASN A 206 -20.73 -4.97 -6.08
N LYS A 207 -21.47 -4.30 -5.19
CA LYS A 207 -22.94 -4.33 -5.15
C LYS A 207 -23.61 -3.43 -6.19
N GLY A 208 -22.83 -2.73 -7.01
CA GLY A 208 -23.37 -1.87 -8.07
C GLY A 208 -24.37 -0.83 -7.57
N VAL A 209 -24.27 -0.39 -6.30
CA VAL A 209 -25.22 0.55 -5.69
C VAL A 209 -25.02 1.92 -6.35
N GLN A 210 -25.81 2.20 -7.39
CA GLN A 210 -25.59 3.33 -8.29
C GLN A 210 -25.80 4.72 -7.66
N ASN A 211 -26.42 4.86 -6.49
CA ASN A 211 -26.49 6.11 -5.70
C ASN A 211 -26.97 5.76 -4.29
N PRO A 212 -26.29 6.15 -3.19
CA PRO A 212 -25.71 7.48 -2.87
C PRO A 212 -24.18 7.50 -2.60
N LEU A 213 -23.43 6.51 -3.07
CA LEU A 213 -22.02 6.27 -2.66
C LEU A 213 -20.96 6.70 -3.68
N GLN A 214 -21.34 7.29 -4.82
CA GLN A 214 -20.37 7.95 -5.70
C GLN A 214 -19.64 9.09 -4.96
N ASP A 215 -20.32 9.71 -3.99
CA ASP A 215 -19.71 10.63 -3.04
C ASP A 215 -18.75 9.94 -2.08
N SER A 216 -18.97 8.67 -1.69
CA SER A 216 -18.06 7.95 -0.79
C SER A 216 -16.70 7.67 -1.41
N TYR A 217 -16.64 7.33 -2.70
CA TYR A 217 -15.35 7.24 -3.41
C TYR A 217 -14.62 8.58 -3.41
N ARG A 218 -15.32 9.67 -3.74
CA ARG A 218 -14.73 11.02 -3.77
C ARG A 218 -14.28 11.49 -2.39
N ILE A 219 -15.09 11.24 -1.37
CA ILE A 219 -14.78 11.53 0.04
C ILE A 219 -13.55 10.75 0.47
N TYR A 220 -13.49 9.45 0.16
CA TYR A 220 -12.34 8.61 0.46
C TYR A 220 -11.06 9.15 -0.19
N VAL A 221 -11.09 9.40 -1.50
CA VAL A 221 -9.95 9.90 -2.27
C VAL A 221 -9.51 11.27 -1.73
N ALA A 222 -10.44 12.18 -1.48
CA ALA A 222 -10.13 13.50 -0.94
C ALA A 222 -9.51 13.40 0.46
N ALA A 223 -10.11 12.64 1.37
CA ALA A 223 -9.63 12.47 2.74
C ALA A 223 -8.23 11.81 2.76
N ALA A 224 -8.03 10.74 1.99
CA ALA A 224 -6.76 10.05 1.90
C ALA A 224 -5.70 10.93 1.22
N ALA A 225 -6.04 11.69 0.18
CA ALA A 225 -5.14 12.66 -0.43
C ALA A 225 -4.73 13.77 0.54
N CYS A 226 -5.67 14.33 1.31
CA CYS A 226 -5.38 15.29 2.37
C CYS A 226 -4.45 14.70 3.44
N ALA A 227 -4.69 13.46 3.87
CA ALA A 227 -3.83 12.76 4.82
C ALA A 227 -2.41 12.53 4.25
N ILE A 228 -2.30 12.09 3.00
CA ILE A 228 -1.02 11.93 2.30
C ILE A 228 -0.27 13.26 2.21
N LEU A 229 -0.94 14.34 1.82
CA LEU A 229 -0.33 15.67 1.73
C LEU A 229 0.15 16.16 3.10
N LEU A 230 -0.68 16.02 4.14
CA LEU A 230 -0.33 16.40 5.50
C LEU A 230 0.90 15.62 5.99
N LEU A 231 0.89 14.29 5.86
CA LEU A 231 2.01 13.44 6.25
C LEU A 231 3.27 13.78 5.45
N THR A 232 3.14 14.03 4.15
CA THR A 232 4.27 14.42 3.30
C THR A 232 4.92 15.72 3.78
N VAL A 233 4.13 16.71 4.20
CA VAL A 233 4.65 17.96 4.77
C VAL A 233 5.36 17.68 6.10
N ILE A 234 4.76 16.87 6.97
CA ILE A 234 5.35 16.49 8.26
C ILE A 234 6.68 15.76 8.06
N ASP A 235 6.72 14.74 7.20
CA ASP A 235 7.91 13.97 6.87
C ASP A 235 9.02 14.86 6.31
N ASN A 236 8.67 15.79 5.42
CA ASN A 236 9.64 16.74 4.89
C ASN A 236 10.24 17.65 5.99
N VAL A 237 9.44 18.07 6.97
CA VAL A 237 9.92 18.85 8.12
C VAL A 237 10.83 18.01 9.01
N LEU A 238 10.46 16.76 9.31
CA LEU A 238 11.26 15.84 10.13
C LEU A 238 12.60 15.51 9.47
N VAL A 239 12.59 15.16 8.18
CA VAL A 239 13.81 14.94 7.38
C VAL A 239 14.71 16.18 7.40
N SER A 240 14.13 17.37 7.20
CA SER A 240 14.91 18.62 7.21
C SER A 240 15.55 18.92 8.56
N LYS A 241 14.93 18.51 9.67
CA LYS A 241 15.51 18.63 11.01
C LYS A 241 16.68 17.65 11.19
N ASN A 242 16.50 16.38 10.83
CA ASN A 242 17.53 15.35 10.98
C ASN A 242 18.81 15.71 10.19
N VAL A 243 18.67 16.17 8.95
CA VAL A 243 19.81 16.61 8.11
C VAL A 243 20.57 17.81 8.71
N ARG A 244 19.90 18.67 9.50
CA ARG A 244 20.58 19.79 10.16
C ARG A 244 21.39 19.34 11.36
N THR A 245 20.84 18.44 12.18
CA THR A 245 21.50 17.89 13.36
C THR A 245 22.80 17.17 13.00
N GLU A 246 22.78 16.35 11.94
CA GLU A 246 23.98 15.62 11.47
C GLU A 246 25.10 16.54 10.94
N LYS A 247 24.79 17.77 10.53
CA LYS A 247 25.80 18.74 10.07
C LYS A 247 26.48 19.52 11.20
N THR A 248 25.92 19.46 12.40
CA THR A 248 26.42 20.17 13.59
C THR A 248 27.26 19.29 14.51
N GLU A 249 27.26 17.98 14.28
CA GLU A 249 28.15 17.00 14.92
C GLU A 249 29.41 16.76 14.07
#